data_AF-Q4SW25-F1
#
_entry.id   AF-Q4SW25-F1
#
_cell.length_a   1.000
_cell.length_b   1.000
_cell.length_c   1.000
_cell.angle_alpha   90.00
_cell.angle_beta   90.00
_cell.angle_gamma   90.00
#
_symmetry.space_group_name_H-M   'P 1'
#
loop_
_entity.id
_entity.type
_entity.pdbx_description
1 polymer ?
#
loop_
_entity_poly.entity_id
_entity_poly.type
_entity_poly.pdbx_seq_one_letter_code
_entity_poly.pdbx_strand_id
1 'polypeptide(L)'
;MIVCGTNAGNPRCWMLVNDSVLTDVQGGQIASASDISPAYPSQRSISFPADGSLYSAMSSTAGHSGSIRRTFGSQKLLKTENVWLLNPQFAGAAIIPSSHKVKEEMYFFFSEFNKTARVDEEPYRARIGRICTVDEGGIKTLLADSWTTFMKARVMCGAGNTQQQYNNLKQAVVLTAQDRRAGVLYGLFSNAWGRKVICAYSIEDIDQAFSTSKLRGYSSPFIGIRPGVCVRKNSSPVSQNDIKNLGVIRYHPEIEDVIRPVGVAPLDLPADDQITHMVADIVLAVNDEHYSSTKPRRHWLLHVALPPKIALCLREITMTTIASHMLKFTGR
;
A
#
# COMPACT_ATOMS: atom_id res chain seq x y z
N MET A 1 -15.81 1.27 -17.31
CA MET A 1 -15.27 1.21 -15.93
C MET A 1 -15.77 -0.05 -15.21
N ILE A 2 -14.92 -0.81 -14.51
CA ILE A 2 -15.39 -1.96 -13.72
C ILE A 2 -16.00 -1.46 -12.41
N VAL A 3 -17.18 -1.98 -12.08
CA VAL A 3 -17.90 -1.65 -10.85
C VAL A 3 -18.19 -2.96 -10.12
N CYS A 4 -17.78 -3.06 -8.85
CA CYS A 4 -18.06 -4.22 -8.02
C CYS A 4 -18.73 -3.80 -6.73
N GLY A 5 -19.55 -4.67 -6.16
CA GLY A 5 -20.23 -4.42 -4.89
C GLY A 5 -20.49 -5.69 -4.11
N THR A 6 -20.84 -5.51 -2.83
CA THR A 6 -21.10 -6.59 -1.86
C THR A 6 -22.29 -7.47 -2.25
N ASN A 7 -23.27 -6.89 -2.96
CA ASN A 7 -24.47 -7.54 -3.46
C ASN A 7 -25.11 -8.49 -2.42
N ALA A 8 -25.46 -7.91 -1.27
CA ALA A 8 -26.10 -8.58 -0.13
C ALA A 8 -25.36 -9.84 0.38
N GLY A 9 -24.03 -9.79 0.43
CA GLY A 9 -23.20 -10.90 0.90
C GLY A 9 -22.71 -11.84 -0.21
N ASN A 10 -23.14 -11.63 -1.45
CA ASN A 10 -22.70 -12.39 -2.62
C ASN A 10 -22.09 -11.46 -3.67
N PRO A 11 -20.82 -11.05 -3.52
CA PRO A 11 -20.19 -10.02 -4.34
C PRO A 11 -20.38 -10.22 -5.84
N ARG A 12 -20.60 -9.13 -6.56
CA ARG A 12 -20.76 -9.14 -8.02
C ARG A 12 -20.06 -7.94 -8.66
N CYS A 13 -19.57 -8.15 -9.87
CA CYS A 13 -18.92 -7.15 -10.70
C CYS A 13 -19.65 -6.98 -12.03
N TRP A 14 -19.62 -5.75 -12.54
CA TRP A 14 -20.22 -5.33 -13.80
C TRP A 14 -19.25 -4.42 -14.56
N MET A 15 -19.47 -4.32 -15.86
CA MET A 15 -18.82 -3.33 -16.72
C MET A 15 -19.79 -2.17 -16.95
N LEU A 16 -19.44 -0.99 -16.48
CA LEU A 16 -20.14 0.25 -16.82
C LEU A 16 -19.64 0.75 -18.18
N VAL A 17 -20.55 0.80 -19.15
CA VAL A 17 -20.35 1.25 -20.54
C VAL A 17 -21.20 2.50 -20.78
N ASN A 18 -20.63 3.49 -21.48
CA ASN A 18 -21.28 4.78 -21.78
C ASN A 18 -21.89 5.46 -20.54
N ASP A 19 -21.23 5.30 -19.39
CA ASP A 19 -21.58 5.87 -18.08
C ASP A 19 -23.02 5.61 -17.59
N SER A 20 -23.74 4.69 -18.20
CA SER A 20 -25.17 4.47 -17.94
C SER A 20 -25.61 3.02 -18.02
N VAL A 21 -24.89 2.16 -18.76
CA VAL A 21 -25.29 0.77 -18.97
C VAL A 21 -24.35 -0.16 -18.21
N LEU A 22 -24.92 -0.97 -17.32
CA LEU A 22 -24.21 -2.07 -16.67
C LEU A 22 -24.38 -3.34 -17.50
N THR A 23 -23.27 -3.90 -17.96
CA THR A 23 -23.22 -5.21 -18.63
C THR A 23 -22.40 -6.18 -17.79
N ASP A 24 -22.46 -7.47 -18.15
CA ASP A 24 -21.48 -8.43 -17.62
C ASP A 24 -20.06 -8.01 -18.05
N VAL A 25 -19.07 -8.36 -17.24
CA VAL A 25 -17.68 -7.98 -17.50
C VAL A 25 -17.17 -8.73 -18.74
N GLN A 26 -16.73 -7.96 -19.73
CA GLN A 26 -16.17 -8.48 -20.98
C GLN A 26 -14.74 -7.94 -21.17
N GLY A 27 -13.88 -8.74 -21.80
CA GLY A 27 -12.49 -8.38 -22.12
C GLY A 27 -11.49 -8.69 -21.01
N GLY A 28 -10.52 -9.56 -21.30
CA GLY A 28 -9.47 -9.97 -20.35
C GLY A 28 -9.89 -11.10 -19.39
N GLN A 29 -8.97 -11.47 -18.50
CA GLN A 29 -9.23 -12.41 -17.42
C GLN A 29 -9.82 -11.65 -16.22
N ILE A 30 -10.80 -12.24 -15.55
CA ILE A 30 -11.38 -11.69 -14.32
C ILE A 30 -11.42 -12.77 -13.23
N ALA A 31 -11.00 -12.40 -12.01
CA ALA A 31 -11.13 -13.24 -10.83
C ALA A 31 -12.59 -13.33 -10.37
N SER A 32 -12.87 -14.24 -9.43
CA SER A 32 -14.18 -14.25 -8.76
C SER A 32 -14.48 -12.89 -8.15
N ALA A 33 -15.74 -12.43 -8.22
CA ALA A 33 -16.13 -11.14 -7.63
C ALA A 33 -15.83 -11.06 -6.13
N SER A 34 -15.86 -12.19 -5.41
CA SER A 34 -15.48 -12.28 -3.99
C SER A 34 -13.98 -12.08 -3.73
N ASP A 35 -13.14 -12.09 -4.76
CA ASP A 35 -11.72 -11.73 -4.66
C ASP A 35 -11.48 -10.23 -4.98
N ILE A 36 -12.50 -9.51 -5.48
CA ILE A 36 -12.43 -8.09 -5.88
C ILE A 36 -13.16 -7.21 -4.86
N SER A 37 -14.39 -7.58 -4.52
CA SER A 37 -15.26 -6.86 -3.61
C SER A 37 -15.55 -7.69 -2.36
N PRO A 38 -15.57 -7.07 -1.17
CA PRO A 38 -15.90 -7.77 0.06
C PRO A 38 -17.36 -8.24 0.06
N ALA A 39 -17.64 -9.26 0.85
CA ALA A 39 -19.03 -9.70 1.11
C ALA A 39 -19.78 -8.73 2.03
N TYR A 40 -19.06 -8.07 2.95
CA TYR A 40 -19.65 -7.19 3.96
C TYR A 40 -19.08 -5.77 3.87
N PRO A 41 -19.89 -4.71 4.03
CA PRO A 41 -19.41 -3.32 3.97
C PRO A 41 -18.33 -2.97 5.03
N SER A 42 -18.33 -3.69 6.16
CA SER A 42 -17.34 -3.49 7.22
C SER A 42 -15.95 -4.06 6.89
N GLN A 43 -15.86 -4.95 5.90
CA GLN A 43 -14.59 -5.53 5.49
C GLN A 43 -13.85 -4.53 4.59
N ARG A 44 -12.70 -4.08 5.06
CA ARG A 44 -11.84 -3.16 4.31
C ARG A 44 -11.26 -3.86 3.08
N SER A 45 -11.35 -3.19 1.94
CA SER A 45 -10.71 -3.61 0.70
C SER A 45 -10.16 -2.38 -0.03
N ILE A 46 -9.12 -2.60 -0.82
CA ILE A 46 -8.54 -1.62 -1.74
C ILE A 46 -8.68 -2.20 -3.14
N SER A 47 -9.19 -1.41 -4.07
CA SER A 47 -9.19 -1.73 -5.50
C SER A 47 -8.50 -0.60 -6.23
N PHE A 48 -7.49 -0.93 -7.02
CA PHE A 48 -6.61 0.07 -7.60
C PHE A 48 -6.29 -0.32 -9.06
N PRO A 49 -6.75 0.46 -10.05
CA PRO A 49 -6.47 0.21 -11.45
C PRO A 49 -5.06 0.70 -11.82
N ALA A 50 -4.31 -0.12 -12.55
CA ALA A 50 -2.97 0.20 -13.04
C ALA A 50 -2.69 -0.55 -14.35
N ASP A 51 -2.23 0.14 -15.39
CA ASP A 51 -1.81 -0.47 -16.67
C ASP A 51 -2.82 -1.43 -17.32
N GLY A 52 -4.10 -1.08 -17.27
CA GLY A 52 -5.18 -1.93 -17.81
C GLY A 52 -5.46 -3.18 -16.98
N SER A 53 -4.85 -3.31 -15.80
CA SER A 53 -5.14 -4.32 -14.80
C SER A 53 -5.82 -3.73 -13.56
N LEU A 54 -6.58 -4.55 -12.85
CA LEU A 54 -7.11 -4.23 -11.53
C LEU A 54 -6.33 -5.00 -10.46
N TYR A 55 -5.90 -4.30 -9.43
CA TYR A 55 -5.28 -4.88 -8.26
C TYR A 55 -6.24 -4.75 -7.08
N SER A 56 -6.47 -5.85 -6.38
CA SER A 56 -7.38 -5.92 -5.24
C SER A 56 -6.63 -6.40 -4.01
N ALA A 57 -6.74 -5.65 -2.92
CA ALA A 57 -6.24 -6.06 -1.62
C ALA A 57 -7.40 -6.17 -0.64
N MET A 58 -7.66 -7.37 -0.15
CA MET A 58 -8.82 -7.68 0.70
C MET A 58 -8.36 -8.00 2.11
N SER A 59 -8.90 -7.29 3.10
CA SER A 59 -8.55 -7.51 4.50
C SER A 59 -9.14 -8.83 5.01
N SER A 60 -8.51 -9.41 6.03
CA SER A 60 -8.99 -10.65 6.63
C SER A 60 -10.29 -10.45 7.41
N THR A 61 -11.17 -11.44 7.36
CA THR A 61 -12.41 -11.57 8.14
C THR A 61 -12.64 -13.04 8.52
N ALA A 62 -13.71 -13.35 9.25
CA ALA A 62 -14.11 -14.73 9.46
C ALA A 62 -14.35 -15.42 8.11
N GLY A 63 -13.57 -16.47 7.81
CA GLY A 63 -13.65 -17.21 6.54
C GLY A 63 -12.79 -16.66 5.39
N HIS A 64 -12.12 -15.51 5.55
CA HIS A 64 -11.20 -14.98 4.54
C HIS A 64 -9.87 -14.57 5.16
N SER A 65 -8.77 -15.19 4.71
CA SER A 65 -7.41 -14.93 5.25
C SER A 65 -6.85 -13.56 4.86
N GLY A 66 -7.49 -12.88 3.92
CA GLY A 66 -6.98 -11.67 3.27
C GLY A 66 -5.95 -12.00 2.19
N SER A 67 -5.83 -11.11 1.20
CA SER A 67 -4.96 -11.34 0.03
C SER A 67 -4.63 -10.04 -0.70
N ILE A 68 -3.53 -10.05 -1.46
CA ILE A 68 -3.23 -9.06 -2.51
C ILE A 68 -3.25 -9.79 -3.84
N ARG A 69 -3.98 -9.26 -4.82
CA ARG A 69 -4.28 -9.92 -6.08
C ARG A 69 -4.22 -8.98 -7.28
N ARG A 70 -3.84 -9.51 -8.45
CA ARG A 70 -4.23 -8.96 -9.75
C ARG A 70 -5.50 -9.69 -10.17
N THR A 71 -6.62 -8.97 -10.22
CA THR A 71 -7.96 -9.54 -10.35
C THR A 71 -8.61 -9.30 -11.70
N PHE A 72 -8.06 -8.38 -12.50
CA PHE A 72 -8.54 -8.13 -13.85
C PHE A 72 -7.39 -7.72 -14.78
N GLY A 73 -7.52 -8.01 -16.08
CA GLY A 73 -6.69 -7.47 -17.16
C GLY A 73 -6.28 -8.53 -18.18
N SER A 74 -5.41 -8.14 -19.11
CA SER A 74 -4.82 -9.07 -20.09
C SER A 74 -3.69 -9.92 -19.50
N GLN A 75 -3.04 -9.41 -18.45
CA GLN A 75 -1.98 -10.11 -17.74
C GLN A 75 -2.54 -11.27 -16.90
N LYS A 76 -1.67 -12.24 -16.62
CA LYS A 76 -2.01 -13.36 -15.74
C LYS A 76 -2.49 -12.87 -14.38
N LEU A 77 -3.59 -13.46 -13.89
CA LEU A 77 -4.09 -13.24 -12.53
C LEU A 77 -3.11 -13.84 -11.52
N LEU A 78 -2.74 -13.08 -10.50
CA LEU A 78 -1.78 -13.47 -9.47
C LEU A 78 -2.33 -13.18 -8.08
N LYS A 79 -1.88 -13.93 -7.08
CA LYS A 79 -2.26 -13.74 -5.68
C LYS A 79 -1.10 -13.94 -4.70
N THR A 80 -1.26 -13.45 -3.49
CA THR A 80 -0.37 -13.81 -2.38
C THR A 80 -0.63 -15.24 -1.91
N GLU A 81 0.42 -15.97 -1.52
CA GLU A 81 0.26 -17.24 -0.78
C GLU A 81 -0.37 -16.96 0.61
N ASN A 82 -1.13 -17.92 1.13
CA ASN A 82 -1.86 -17.77 2.40
C ASN A 82 -0.96 -17.46 3.61
N VAL A 83 0.30 -17.85 3.57
CA VAL A 83 1.27 -17.68 4.66
C VAL A 83 1.99 -16.33 4.62
N TRP A 84 1.85 -15.56 3.54
CA TRP A 84 2.57 -14.29 3.38
C TRP A 84 1.95 -13.13 4.16
N LEU A 85 0.66 -13.20 4.44
CA LEU A 85 -0.10 -12.17 5.15
C LEU A 85 -0.74 -12.76 6.39
N LEU A 86 -0.54 -12.12 7.55
CA LEU A 86 -1.09 -12.59 8.82
C LEU A 86 -2.23 -11.69 9.30
N ASN A 87 -3.47 -12.09 9.01
CA ASN A 87 -4.69 -11.32 9.30
C ASN A 87 -4.56 -9.83 8.90
N PRO A 88 -4.26 -9.52 7.62
CA PRO A 88 -4.00 -8.16 7.18
C PRO A 88 -5.26 -7.29 7.27
N GLN A 89 -5.08 -6.04 7.68
CA GLN A 89 -6.05 -4.95 7.57
C GLN A 89 -5.45 -3.86 6.68
N PHE A 90 -5.98 -3.71 5.47
CA PHE A 90 -5.44 -2.77 4.48
C PHE A 90 -5.83 -1.32 4.80
N ALA A 91 -4.88 -0.42 4.52
CA ALA A 91 -4.92 1.01 4.80
C ALA A 91 -4.70 1.86 3.53
N GLY A 92 -4.27 1.25 2.43
CA GLY A 92 -4.08 1.92 1.15
C GLY A 92 -3.22 1.11 0.18
N ALA A 93 -3.10 1.62 -1.04
CA ALA A 93 -2.14 1.17 -2.02
C ALA A 93 -1.73 2.35 -2.92
N ALA A 94 -0.55 2.26 -3.54
CA ALA A 94 -0.07 3.27 -4.48
C ALA A 94 0.87 2.64 -5.52
N ILE A 95 0.86 3.18 -6.74
CA ILE A 95 1.93 2.93 -7.71
C ILE A 95 3.12 3.82 -7.35
N ILE A 96 4.30 3.22 -7.36
CA ILE A 96 5.56 3.93 -7.29
C ILE A 96 6.14 4.00 -8.71
N PRO A 97 6.13 5.19 -9.34
CA PRO A 97 6.53 5.33 -10.74
C PRO A 97 8.03 5.10 -10.91
N SER A 98 8.40 4.67 -12.10
CA SER A 98 9.79 4.53 -12.51
C SER A 98 9.96 4.99 -13.95
N SER A 99 11.12 5.55 -14.29
CA SER A 99 11.47 5.90 -15.67
C SER A 99 11.45 4.69 -16.61
N HIS A 100 11.60 3.48 -16.06
CA HIS A 100 11.44 2.23 -16.79
C HIS A 100 10.20 1.50 -16.29
N LYS A 101 9.21 1.33 -17.17
CA LYS A 101 7.95 0.63 -16.88
C LYS A 101 8.13 -0.75 -16.23
N VAL A 102 9.19 -1.48 -16.61
CA VAL A 102 9.53 -2.80 -16.04
C VAL A 102 9.85 -2.74 -14.55
N LYS A 103 10.28 -1.59 -14.05
CA LYS A 103 10.62 -1.33 -12.64
C LYS A 103 9.50 -0.63 -11.87
N GLU A 104 8.33 -0.45 -12.47
CA GLU A 104 7.18 0.07 -11.72
C GLU A 104 6.73 -0.95 -10.68
N GLU A 105 6.52 -0.43 -9.48
CA GLU A 105 6.12 -1.21 -8.34
C GLU A 105 4.81 -0.71 -7.78
N MET A 106 4.09 -1.62 -7.13
CA MET A 106 2.89 -1.28 -6.41
C MET A 106 3.08 -1.58 -4.94
N TYR A 107 2.87 -0.57 -4.11
CA TYR A 107 2.96 -0.65 -2.67
C TYR A 107 1.58 -0.83 -2.07
N PHE A 108 1.49 -1.70 -1.07
CA PHE A 108 0.31 -2.01 -0.29
C PHE A 108 0.61 -1.73 1.17
N PHE A 109 -0.27 -0.96 1.82
CA PHE A 109 -0.09 -0.51 3.19
C PHE A 109 -1.11 -1.25 4.06
N PHE A 110 -0.65 -1.94 5.09
CA PHE A 110 -1.53 -2.74 5.94
C PHE A 110 -0.96 -2.96 7.33
N SER A 111 -1.82 -3.37 8.27
CA SER A 111 -1.42 -3.91 9.56
C SER A 111 -1.72 -5.40 9.63
N GLU A 112 -0.75 -6.18 10.13
CA GLU A 112 -0.95 -7.58 10.48
C GLU A 112 -1.36 -7.67 11.95
N PHE A 113 -2.42 -8.43 12.24
CA PHE A 113 -2.86 -8.69 13.60
C PHE A 113 -2.33 -10.04 14.07
N ASN A 114 -1.46 -9.99 15.10
CA ASN A 114 -0.96 -11.19 15.75
C ASN A 114 -1.94 -11.63 16.85
N LYS A 115 -2.83 -12.56 16.51
CA LYS A 115 -3.81 -13.13 17.46
C LYS A 115 -3.17 -13.79 18.68
N THR A 116 -1.90 -14.19 18.59
CA THR A 116 -1.17 -14.85 19.68
C THR A 116 -0.17 -13.91 20.36
N ALA A 117 -0.24 -12.61 20.10
CA ALA A 117 0.51 -11.63 20.88
C ALA A 117 0.13 -11.74 22.36
N ARG A 118 1.11 -11.60 23.23
CA ARG A 118 0.86 -11.57 24.68
C ARG A 118 0.06 -10.31 25.04
N VAL A 119 -0.57 -10.30 26.22
CA VAL A 119 -1.40 -9.18 26.68
C VAL A 119 -0.61 -7.86 26.76
N ASP A 120 0.68 -7.95 27.06
CA ASP A 120 1.63 -6.85 27.16
C ASP A 120 2.33 -6.51 25.82
N GLU A 121 2.12 -7.30 24.77
CA GLU A 121 2.66 -7.04 23.44
C GLU A 121 1.67 -6.22 22.60
N GLU A 122 2.19 -5.29 21.81
CA GLU A 122 1.36 -4.65 20.79
C GLU A 122 0.87 -5.70 19.78
N PRO A 123 -0.45 -5.85 19.59
CA PRO A 123 -0.99 -6.92 18.77
C PRO A 123 -0.96 -6.61 17.27
N TYR A 124 -0.68 -5.36 16.88
CA TYR A 124 -0.61 -4.92 15.49
C TYR A 124 0.82 -4.69 15.04
N ARG A 125 1.10 -5.02 13.77
CA ARG A 125 2.32 -4.63 13.07
C ARG A 125 1.99 -4.01 11.72
N ALA A 126 2.15 -2.71 11.59
CA ALA A 126 2.16 -2.02 10.30
C ALA A 126 3.28 -2.55 9.37
N ARG A 127 2.92 -2.73 8.11
CA ARG A 127 3.72 -3.28 7.02
C ARG A 127 3.55 -2.45 5.75
N ILE A 128 4.62 -2.43 4.95
CA ILE A 128 4.55 -2.13 3.52
C ILE A 128 4.80 -3.45 2.80
N GLY A 129 3.89 -3.86 1.93
CA GLY A 129 4.09 -4.91 0.94
C GLY A 129 4.34 -4.29 -0.41
N ARG A 130 5.18 -4.91 -1.24
CA ARG A 130 5.46 -4.44 -2.60
C ARG A 130 5.43 -5.59 -3.58
N ILE A 131 5.02 -5.30 -4.81
CA ILE A 131 5.11 -6.18 -5.98
C ILE A 131 5.62 -5.40 -7.19
N CYS A 132 6.05 -6.09 -8.23
CA CYS A 132 6.31 -5.51 -9.53
C CYS A 132 5.06 -5.63 -10.42
N THR A 133 4.69 -4.56 -11.13
CA THR A 133 3.48 -4.54 -11.95
C THR A 133 3.56 -5.49 -13.15
N VAL A 134 4.76 -5.89 -13.55
CA VAL A 134 5.07 -6.81 -14.67
C VAL A 134 5.22 -8.28 -14.26
N ASP A 135 4.96 -8.63 -12.99
CA ASP A 135 5.09 -10.01 -12.52
C ASP A 135 4.11 -10.95 -13.27
N GLU A 136 4.61 -12.12 -13.65
CA GLU A 136 3.90 -13.15 -14.42
C GLU A 136 3.69 -14.45 -13.63
N GLY A 137 4.12 -14.50 -12.38
CA GLY A 137 4.08 -15.70 -11.56
C GLY A 137 5.24 -16.66 -11.83
N GLY A 138 5.31 -17.69 -10.99
CA GLY A 138 6.35 -18.70 -11.01
C GLY A 138 6.14 -19.76 -12.09
N ILE A 139 6.83 -20.88 -11.94
CA ILE A 139 6.67 -22.05 -12.80
C ILE A 139 5.46 -22.88 -12.36
N LYS A 140 5.00 -23.79 -13.22
CA LYS A 140 3.81 -24.62 -12.96
C LYS A 140 3.85 -25.35 -11.60
N THR A 141 5.02 -25.81 -11.17
CA THR A 141 5.21 -26.56 -9.92
C THR A 141 5.43 -25.68 -8.69
N LEU A 142 5.72 -24.38 -8.87
CA LEU A 142 6.10 -23.48 -7.78
C LEU A 142 5.66 -22.05 -8.09
N LEU A 143 4.72 -21.54 -7.28
CA LEU A 143 4.17 -20.18 -7.38
C LEU A 143 3.50 -19.87 -8.74
N ALA A 144 2.92 -20.86 -9.42
CA ALA A 144 2.36 -20.69 -10.77
C ALA A 144 1.44 -19.47 -10.88
N ASP A 145 0.49 -19.30 -9.95
CA ASP A 145 -0.48 -18.20 -9.93
C ASP A 145 -0.23 -17.25 -8.74
N SER A 146 0.99 -17.26 -8.21
CA SER A 146 1.37 -16.49 -7.04
C SER A 146 2.48 -15.50 -7.38
N TRP A 147 2.50 -14.35 -6.70
CA TRP A 147 3.52 -13.32 -6.93
C TRP A 147 4.93 -13.86 -6.74
N THR A 148 5.85 -13.55 -7.66
CA THR A 148 7.28 -13.88 -7.51
C THR A 148 8.09 -12.70 -6.99
N THR A 149 7.46 -11.52 -6.96
CA THR A 149 8.05 -10.25 -6.57
C THR A 149 7.51 -9.69 -5.25
N PHE A 150 6.60 -10.42 -4.59
CA PHE A 150 6.05 -9.98 -3.32
C PHE A 150 7.12 -9.97 -2.23
N MET A 151 7.35 -8.79 -1.65
CA MET A 151 8.14 -8.63 -0.43
C MET A 151 7.42 -7.72 0.55
N LYS A 152 7.72 -7.85 1.85
CA LYS A 152 7.17 -6.96 2.88
C LYS A 152 8.22 -6.47 3.87
N ALA A 153 7.99 -5.29 4.41
CA ALA A 153 8.85 -4.65 5.40
C ALA A 153 8.05 -4.26 6.64
N ARG A 154 8.69 -4.26 7.82
CA ARG A 154 8.11 -3.69 9.03
C ARG A 154 8.19 -2.16 8.95
N VAL A 155 7.11 -1.48 9.32
CA VAL A 155 7.06 -0.02 9.48
C VAL A 155 6.80 0.33 10.94
N MET A 156 7.59 1.22 11.51
CA MET A 156 7.33 1.76 12.85
C MET A 156 6.93 3.23 12.77
N CYS A 157 6.06 3.66 13.68
CA CYS A 157 5.72 5.05 13.92
C CYS A 157 5.74 5.29 15.43
N GLY A 158 6.51 6.27 15.89
CA GLY A 158 6.79 6.51 17.30
C GLY A 158 8.17 7.15 17.46
N ALA A 159 8.42 7.75 18.61
CA ALA A 159 9.73 8.35 18.89
C ALA A 159 10.69 7.25 19.41
N GLY A 160 11.86 7.14 18.79
CA GLY A 160 12.83 6.06 19.09
C GLY A 160 13.33 6.00 20.54
N ASN A 161 13.15 7.07 21.31
CA ASN A 161 13.51 7.19 22.72
C ASN A 161 12.32 6.98 23.69
N THR A 162 11.13 6.66 23.17
CA THR A 162 9.93 6.42 24.00
C THR A 162 9.37 5.02 23.79
N GLN A 163 8.73 4.48 24.83
CA GLN A 163 7.95 3.25 24.72
C GLN A 163 6.65 3.45 23.91
N GLN A 164 6.33 4.69 23.52
CA GLN A 164 5.07 5.00 22.85
C GLN A 164 5.18 4.74 21.35
N GLN A 165 4.67 3.58 20.94
CA GLN A 165 4.62 3.14 19.55
C GLN A 165 3.19 3.20 19.02
N TYR A 166 3.06 3.49 17.73
CA TYR A 166 1.79 3.55 17.00
C TYR A 166 1.88 2.53 15.86
N ASN A 167 1.35 1.34 16.11
CA ASN A 167 1.62 0.19 15.27
C ASN A 167 0.46 -0.21 14.36
N ASN A 168 -0.71 0.43 14.52
CA ASN A 168 -1.91 0.15 13.77
C ASN A 168 -2.12 1.20 12.68
N LEU A 169 -1.73 0.88 11.45
CA LEU A 169 -1.84 1.75 10.29
C LEU A 169 -3.30 1.80 9.82
N LYS A 170 -3.90 2.99 9.87
CA LYS A 170 -5.33 3.21 9.56
C LYS A 170 -5.56 3.65 8.13
N GLN A 171 -4.70 4.54 7.63
CA GLN A 171 -4.72 5.03 6.26
C GLN A 171 -3.30 5.38 5.83
N ALA A 172 -3.00 5.21 4.54
CA ALA A 172 -1.75 5.64 3.92
C ALA A 172 -2.02 6.43 2.64
N VAL A 173 -1.23 7.48 2.42
CA VAL A 173 -1.27 8.32 1.21
C VAL A 173 0.16 8.54 0.72
N VAL A 174 0.39 8.38 -0.57
CA VAL A 174 1.70 8.59 -1.20
C VAL A 174 1.65 9.84 -2.06
N LEU A 175 2.65 10.70 -1.90
CA LEU A 175 2.93 11.83 -2.78
C LEU A 175 4.26 11.58 -3.49
N THR A 176 4.23 11.38 -4.80
CA THR A 176 5.42 11.18 -5.63
C THR A 176 5.71 12.43 -6.46
N ALA A 177 7.00 12.73 -6.65
CA ALA A 177 7.42 13.66 -7.69
C ALA A 177 7.26 12.97 -9.06
N GLN A 178 6.75 13.69 -10.06
CA GLN A 178 6.46 13.12 -11.39
C GLN A 178 7.65 12.35 -11.96
N ASP A 179 7.37 11.10 -12.40
CA ASP A 179 8.26 10.14 -13.07
C ASP A 179 9.55 9.73 -12.35
N ARG A 180 9.73 10.17 -11.11
CA ARG A 180 10.86 9.78 -10.27
C ARG A 180 10.38 8.87 -9.15
N ARG A 181 11.23 7.92 -8.78
CA ARG A 181 11.05 7.06 -7.61
C ARG A 181 11.41 7.82 -6.33
N ALA A 182 10.83 9.00 -6.17
CA ALA A 182 11.11 9.94 -5.12
C ALA A 182 9.80 10.55 -4.61
N GLY A 183 9.65 10.64 -3.29
CA GLY A 183 8.40 11.10 -2.70
C GLY A 183 8.27 10.83 -1.22
N VAL A 184 7.07 11.11 -0.70
CA VAL A 184 6.75 10.94 0.71
C VAL A 184 5.50 10.07 0.86
N LEU A 185 5.62 9.03 1.67
CA LEU A 185 4.51 8.28 2.21
C LEU A 185 4.09 8.90 3.54
N TYR A 186 2.84 9.30 3.66
CA TYR A 186 2.22 9.64 4.93
C TYR A 186 1.37 8.47 5.42
N GLY A 187 1.52 8.09 6.68
CA GLY A 187 0.69 7.10 7.35
C GLY A 187 -0.01 7.68 8.57
N LEU A 188 -1.31 7.45 8.69
CA LEU A 188 -2.09 7.70 9.89
C LEU A 188 -2.07 6.44 10.76
N PHE A 189 -1.45 6.50 11.93
CA PHE A 189 -1.32 5.37 12.84
C PHE A 189 -2.13 5.60 14.10
N SER A 190 -2.63 4.52 14.71
CA SER A 190 -3.14 4.53 16.08
C SER A 190 -2.34 3.60 16.98
N ASN A 191 -2.38 3.88 18.28
CA ASN A 191 -1.94 2.94 19.31
C ASN A 191 -3.13 2.20 19.92
N ALA A 192 -2.86 1.37 20.94
CA ALA A 192 -3.86 0.58 21.66
C ALA A 192 -4.96 1.42 22.35
N TRP A 193 -4.67 2.67 22.73
CA TRP A 193 -5.62 3.60 23.34
C TRP A 193 -6.41 4.42 22.33
N GLY A 194 -6.27 4.15 21.02
CA GLY A 194 -6.99 4.87 19.98
C GLY A 194 -6.44 6.27 19.68
N ARG A 195 -5.37 6.71 20.35
CA ARG A 195 -4.68 7.96 20.00
C ARG A 195 -4.03 7.81 18.63
N LYS A 196 -4.16 8.84 17.79
CA LYS A 196 -3.65 8.81 16.42
C LYS A 196 -2.59 9.87 16.20
N VAL A 197 -1.64 9.52 15.33
CA VAL A 197 -0.54 10.39 14.90
C VAL A 197 -0.27 10.15 13.42
N ILE A 198 0.41 11.10 12.78
CA ILE A 198 0.85 10.98 11.40
C ILE A 198 2.37 10.84 11.37
N CYS A 199 2.87 9.86 10.64
CA CYS A 199 4.29 9.68 10.34
C CYS A 199 4.53 9.86 8.83
N ALA A 200 5.64 10.49 8.49
CA ALA A 200 6.11 10.64 7.11
C ALA A 200 7.30 9.73 6.85
N TYR A 201 7.40 9.14 5.66
CA TYR A 201 8.46 8.23 5.25
C TYR A 201 8.97 8.59 3.86
N SER A 202 10.28 8.54 3.66
CA SER A 202 10.92 8.72 2.36
C SER A 202 10.66 7.48 1.48
N ILE A 203 10.14 7.68 0.26
CA ILE A 203 9.95 6.59 -0.70
C ILE A 203 11.31 6.03 -1.15
N GLU A 204 12.31 6.89 -1.25
CA GLU A 204 13.69 6.54 -1.58
C GLU A 204 14.28 5.60 -0.51
N ASP A 205 14.07 5.88 0.77
CA ASP A 205 14.55 5.04 1.87
C ASP A 205 13.83 3.67 1.88
N ILE A 206 12.53 3.66 1.57
CA ILE A 206 11.74 2.43 1.44
C ILE A 206 12.26 1.58 0.28
N ASP A 207 12.51 2.19 -0.88
CA ASP A 207 13.09 1.50 -2.04
C ASP A 207 14.47 0.91 -1.72
N GLN A 208 15.34 1.73 -1.12
CA GLN A 208 16.67 1.31 -0.72
C GLN A 208 16.60 0.08 0.21
N ALA A 209 15.73 0.10 1.22
CA ALA A 209 15.54 -1.03 2.13
C ALA A 209 15.11 -2.31 1.41
N PHE A 210 14.14 -2.25 0.50
CA PHE A 210 13.75 -3.43 -0.29
C PHE A 210 14.89 -3.94 -1.18
N SER A 211 15.66 -3.02 -1.75
CA SER A 211 16.76 -3.32 -2.66
C SER A 211 17.98 -3.94 -1.95
N THR A 212 18.31 -3.52 -0.72
CA THR A 212 19.56 -3.92 -0.06
C THR A 212 19.42 -4.78 1.18
N SER A 213 18.29 -4.73 1.91
CA SER A 213 18.15 -5.46 3.18
C SER A 213 18.31 -6.97 3.02
N LYS A 214 18.61 -7.70 4.09
CA LYS A 214 18.56 -9.18 4.05
C LYS A 214 17.11 -9.66 4.12
N LEU A 215 16.87 -10.90 3.68
CA LEU A 215 15.57 -11.55 3.86
C LEU A 215 15.56 -12.28 5.19
N ARG A 216 14.52 -12.03 5.99
CA ARG A 216 14.39 -12.54 7.36
C ARG A 216 14.39 -14.07 7.36
N GLY A 217 15.30 -14.64 8.13
CA GLY A 217 15.47 -16.09 8.23
C GLY A 217 16.19 -16.74 7.05
N TYR A 218 16.75 -15.96 6.12
CA TYR A 218 17.55 -16.44 5.01
C TYR A 218 18.98 -15.92 5.09
N SER A 219 19.94 -16.80 5.33
CA SER A 219 21.35 -16.46 5.56
C SER A 219 22.28 -16.79 4.38
N SER A 220 21.81 -17.56 3.41
CA SER A 220 22.62 -17.95 2.25
C SER A 220 22.82 -16.79 1.28
N PRO A 221 23.94 -16.74 0.53
CA PRO A 221 24.12 -15.74 -0.52
C PRO A 221 23.13 -15.98 -1.67
N PHE A 222 22.62 -14.90 -2.26
CA PHE A 222 21.84 -14.97 -3.49
C PHE A 222 22.75 -15.34 -4.67
N ILE A 223 22.25 -16.18 -5.57
CA ILE A 223 22.95 -16.56 -6.80
C ILE A 223 22.17 -15.97 -7.97
N GLY A 224 22.83 -15.16 -8.80
CA GLY A 224 22.19 -14.48 -9.93
C GLY A 224 21.34 -13.28 -9.48
N ILE A 225 20.13 -13.18 -10.03
CA ILE A 225 19.22 -12.07 -9.75
C ILE A 225 18.67 -12.21 -8.33
N ARG A 226 18.78 -11.14 -7.54
CA ARG A 226 18.24 -11.11 -6.17
C ARG A 226 16.73 -11.39 -6.19
N PRO A 227 16.23 -12.30 -5.35
CA PRO A 227 14.81 -12.60 -5.29
C PRO A 227 13.97 -11.34 -5.02
N GLY A 228 12.84 -11.22 -5.73
CA GLY A 228 11.91 -10.10 -5.58
C GLY A 228 12.18 -8.91 -6.50
N VAL A 229 13.30 -8.86 -7.22
CA VAL A 229 13.60 -7.76 -8.15
C VAL A 229 12.65 -7.80 -9.36
N CYS A 230 12.24 -6.62 -9.83
CA CYS A 230 11.42 -6.50 -11.03
C CYS A 230 12.23 -6.83 -12.27
N VAL A 231 11.87 -7.93 -12.91
CA VAL A 231 12.48 -8.39 -14.17
C VAL A 231 11.37 -8.83 -15.11
N ARG A 232 11.55 -8.51 -16.41
CA ARG A 232 10.67 -9.08 -17.43
C ARG A 232 11.14 -10.49 -17.73
N LYS A 233 10.21 -11.43 -17.81
CA LYS A 233 10.54 -12.80 -18.18
C LYS A 233 10.96 -12.82 -19.65
N ASN A 234 12.21 -13.19 -19.91
CA ASN A 234 12.65 -13.47 -21.27
C ASN A 234 12.21 -14.89 -21.65
N SER A 235 12.11 -15.17 -22.96
CA SER A 235 11.76 -16.51 -23.50
C SER A 235 12.82 -17.59 -23.21
N SER A 236 13.85 -17.28 -22.45
CA SER A 236 14.91 -18.22 -22.06
C SER A 236 14.38 -19.29 -21.10
N PRO A 237 14.95 -20.51 -21.13
CA PRO A 237 14.61 -21.55 -20.18
C PRO A 237 14.86 -21.09 -18.75
N VAL A 238 13.94 -21.43 -17.84
CA VAL A 238 14.08 -21.15 -16.40
C VAL A 238 15.29 -21.91 -15.87
N SER A 239 16.26 -21.19 -15.30
CA SER A 239 17.48 -21.80 -14.73
C SER A 239 17.21 -22.43 -13.36
N GLN A 240 18.09 -23.32 -12.89
CA GLN A 240 18.01 -23.85 -11.53
C GLN A 240 18.09 -22.75 -10.46
N ASN A 241 18.84 -21.67 -10.73
CA ASN A 241 18.94 -20.53 -9.82
C ASN A 241 17.60 -19.78 -9.71
N ASP A 242 16.87 -19.66 -10.81
CA ASP A 242 15.53 -19.05 -10.80
C ASP A 242 14.56 -19.87 -9.94
N ILE A 243 14.58 -21.21 -10.07
CA ILE A 243 13.75 -22.10 -9.25
C ILE A 243 14.10 -21.96 -7.76
N LYS A 244 15.40 -21.90 -7.43
CA LYS A 244 15.85 -21.65 -6.05
C LYS A 244 15.34 -20.31 -5.53
N ASN A 245 15.44 -19.25 -6.33
CA ASN A 245 14.99 -17.91 -5.96
C ASN A 245 13.47 -17.83 -5.76
N LEU A 246 12.67 -18.56 -6.55
CA LEU A 246 11.24 -18.72 -6.32
C LEU A 246 10.95 -19.37 -4.95
N GLY A 247 11.75 -20.38 -4.58
CA GLY A 247 11.68 -21.00 -3.25
C GLY A 247 11.99 -20.01 -2.13
N VAL A 248 13.02 -19.17 -2.31
CA VAL A 248 13.37 -18.12 -1.34
C VAL A 248 12.21 -17.15 -1.14
N ILE A 249 11.59 -16.64 -2.21
CA ILE A 249 10.44 -15.72 -2.08
C ILE A 249 9.25 -16.40 -1.40
N ARG A 250 9.01 -17.68 -1.69
CA ARG A 250 7.92 -18.43 -1.06
C ARG A 250 8.02 -18.47 0.45
N TYR A 251 9.23 -18.65 0.98
CA TYR A 251 9.45 -18.90 2.41
C TYR A 251 10.00 -17.68 3.17
N HIS A 252 10.60 -16.71 2.49
CA HIS A 252 11.26 -15.54 3.09
C HIS A 252 10.87 -14.20 2.43
N PRO A 253 9.57 -13.83 2.36
CA PRO A 253 9.15 -12.59 1.71
C PRO A 253 9.41 -11.34 2.56
N GLU A 254 9.80 -11.47 3.83
CA GLU A 254 10.00 -10.33 4.73
C GLU A 254 11.46 -9.89 4.75
N ILE A 255 11.72 -8.58 4.64
CA ILE A 255 13.06 -8.01 4.83
C ILE A 255 13.38 -7.80 6.32
N GLU A 256 14.67 -7.77 6.68
CA GLU A 256 15.11 -7.52 8.06
C GLU A 256 15.04 -6.04 8.47
N ASP A 257 15.24 -5.13 7.52
CA ASP A 257 15.25 -3.70 7.79
C ASP A 257 13.88 -3.21 8.22
N VAL A 258 13.88 -2.32 9.21
CA VAL A 258 12.67 -1.70 9.73
C VAL A 258 12.60 -0.26 9.24
N ILE A 259 11.56 0.05 8.48
CA ILE A 259 11.28 1.39 7.96
C ILE A 259 10.84 2.29 9.13
N ARG A 260 11.53 3.42 9.27
CA ARG A 260 11.28 4.43 10.31
C ARG A 260 10.90 5.77 9.67
N PRO A 261 10.15 6.62 10.38
CA PRO A 261 9.72 7.89 9.84
C PRO A 261 10.90 8.84 9.67
N VAL A 262 10.75 9.80 8.76
CA VAL A 262 11.64 10.95 8.62
C VAL A 262 11.70 11.69 9.97
N GLY A 263 12.89 12.01 10.44
CA GLY A 263 13.10 12.60 11.76
C GLY A 263 12.94 11.63 12.94
N VAL A 264 12.68 10.33 12.69
CA VAL A 264 12.59 9.26 13.70
C VAL A 264 11.53 9.53 14.79
N ALA A 265 10.52 10.30 14.44
CA ALA A 265 9.37 10.64 15.27
C ALA A 265 8.12 10.88 14.39
N PRO A 266 6.91 10.86 14.99
CA PRO A 266 5.73 11.39 14.33
C PRO A 266 5.90 12.87 13.97
N LEU A 267 5.11 13.35 13.01
CA LEU A 267 5.01 14.78 12.73
C LEU A 267 4.55 15.51 14.00
N ASP A 268 5.07 16.72 14.23
CA ASP A 268 4.69 17.56 15.37
C ASP A 268 3.29 18.15 15.18
N LEU A 269 2.31 17.26 15.28
CA LEU A 269 0.88 17.53 15.21
C LEU A 269 0.25 17.08 16.53
N PRO A 270 -0.80 17.76 17.02
CA PRO A 270 -1.56 17.28 18.16
C PRO A 270 -2.00 15.83 17.93
N ALA A 271 -1.64 14.94 18.85
CA ALA A 271 -2.19 13.60 18.84
C ALA A 271 -3.68 13.69 19.18
N ASP A 272 -4.53 13.31 18.22
CA ASP A 272 -5.97 13.50 18.30
C ASP A 272 -6.68 12.20 17.90
N ASP A 273 -7.58 11.72 18.76
CA ASP A 273 -8.35 10.51 18.52
C ASP A 273 -9.46 10.70 17.48
N GLN A 274 -9.80 11.95 17.13
CA GLN A 274 -10.83 12.30 16.16
C GLN A 274 -10.37 12.22 14.70
N ILE A 275 -9.06 12.11 14.42
CA ILE A 275 -8.57 12.04 13.02
C ILE A 275 -9.07 10.74 12.39
N THR A 276 -9.95 10.84 11.40
CA THR A 276 -10.49 9.64 10.72
C THR A 276 -9.82 9.36 9.39
N HIS A 277 -9.47 10.43 8.66
CA HIS A 277 -8.92 10.35 7.32
C HIS A 277 -7.83 11.41 7.11
N MET A 278 -6.98 11.16 6.12
CA MET A 278 -5.93 12.06 5.68
C MET A 278 -5.95 12.15 4.14
N VAL A 279 -5.76 13.36 3.64
CA VAL A 279 -5.51 13.65 2.22
C VAL A 279 -4.30 14.56 2.17
N ALA A 280 -3.44 14.36 1.19
CA ALA A 280 -2.22 15.12 1.02
C ALA A 280 -2.19 15.66 -0.41
N ASP A 281 -1.68 16.87 -0.59
CA ASP A 281 -1.50 17.53 -1.88
C ASP A 281 -0.20 18.34 -1.89
N ILE A 282 0.40 18.49 -3.08
CA ILE A 282 1.60 19.30 -3.30
C ILE A 282 1.16 20.62 -3.91
N VAL A 283 1.34 21.71 -3.15
CA VAL A 283 1.00 23.07 -3.61
C VAL A 283 2.26 23.91 -3.77
N LEU A 284 2.34 24.69 -4.85
CA LEU A 284 3.40 25.66 -5.04
C LEU A 284 3.18 26.83 -4.07
N ALA A 285 4.19 27.13 -3.25
CA ALA A 285 4.18 28.34 -2.44
C ALA A 285 4.35 29.58 -3.33
N VAL A 286 3.68 30.68 -2.96
CA VAL A 286 3.69 31.94 -3.73
C VAL A 286 5.02 32.70 -3.57
N ASN A 287 5.91 32.24 -2.67
CA ASN A 287 7.20 32.85 -2.37
C ASN A 287 8.12 31.84 -1.64
N ASP A 288 9.43 31.90 -1.92
CA ASP A 288 10.48 30.98 -1.44
C ASP A 288 10.85 31.13 0.06
N GLU A 289 10.10 31.91 0.87
CA GLU A 289 10.39 32.11 2.31
C GLU A 289 9.15 32.06 3.25
N HIS A 290 9.28 31.19 4.26
CA HIS A 290 8.69 31.13 5.62
C HIS A 290 7.22 31.50 5.90
N TYR A 291 6.46 30.54 6.47
CA TYR A 291 5.47 30.81 7.54
C TYR A 291 5.32 29.65 8.57
N SER A 292 5.20 30.04 9.85
CA SER A 292 4.77 29.25 11.02
C SER A 292 3.58 29.99 11.64
N SER A 293 2.53 29.29 12.09
CA SER A 293 1.65 29.84 13.14
C SER A 293 0.84 28.79 13.91
N THR A 294 0.56 29.14 15.16
CA THR A 294 0.06 28.33 16.26
C THR A 294 -1.43 28.62 16.60
N LYS A 295 -2.15 27.56 17.03
CA LYS A 295 -3.19 27.53 18.11
C LYS A 295 -4.64 28.02 17.81
N PRO A 296 -5.66 27.70 18.67
CA PRO A 296 -6.67 26.68 18.35
C PRO A 296 -8.15 27.12 18.42
N ARG A 297 -9.07 26.57 17.58
CA ARG A 297 -10.47 26.23 17.96
C ARG A 297 -11.29 25.61 16.81
N ARG A 298 -11.78 24.39 17.08
CA ARG A 298 -12.85 23.61 16.40
C ARG A 298 -12.65 23.43 14.89
N HIS A 299 -12.39 22.18 14.49
CA HIS A 299 -12.06 21.73 13.13
C HIS A 299 -10.56 22.01 12.84
N TRP A 300 -9.74 20.96 12.77
CA TRP A 300 -8.28 21.05 12.84
C TRP A 300 -7.60 20.92 11.48
N LEU A 301 -6.71 21.87 11.21
CA LEU A 301 -5.91 22.06 10.01
C LEU A 301 -4.49 22.39 10.50
N LEU A 302 -3.46 21.69 10.02
CA LEU A 302 -2.08 21.93 10.48
C LEU A 302 -1.08 21.82 9.32
N HIS A 303 -0.29 22.88 9.15
CA HIS A 303 0.75 23.01 8.13
C HIS A 303 2.09 22.51 8.70
N VAL A 304 2.77 21.61 7.99
CA VAL A 304 4.16 21.23 8.30
C VAL A 304 5.01 21.44 7.07
N ALA A 305 6.02 22.30 7.20
CA ALA A 305 7.08 22.48 6.21
C ALA A 305 8.27 21.59 6.57
N LEU A 306 8.78 20.82 5.60
CA LEU A 306 10.08 20.17 5.68
C LEU A 306 11.00 20.73 4.59
N PRO A 307 12.26 21.09 4.90
CA PRO A 307 13.21 21.54 3.89
C PRO A 307 13.88 20.34 3.16
N PRO A 308 14.27 20.47 1.86
CA PRO A 308 13.98 21.56 0.93
C PRO A 308 13.02 21.11 -0.20
N LYS A 309 11.92 21.87 -0.39
CA LYS A 309 10.99 21.88 -1.55
C LYS A 309 9.74 20.96 -1.55
N ILE A 310 9.16 20.62 -0.40
CA ILE A 310 7.78 20.10 -0.38
C ILE A 310 6.98 20.80 0.72
N ALA A 311 6.01 21.63 0.31
CA ALA A 311 4.99 22.17 1.21
C ALA A 311 3.80 21.21 1.23
N LEU A 312 3.47 20.67 2.40
CA LEU A 312 2.30 19.83 2.62
C LEU A 312 1.15 20.70 3.13
N CYS A 313 0.05 20.79 2.36
CA CYS A 313 -1.17 21.44 2.81
C CYS A 313 -2.18 20.36 3.25
N LEU A 314 -2.36 20.18 4.56
CA LEU A 314 -3.42 19.34 5.13
C LEU A 314 -4.62 20.24 5.43
N ARG A 315 -5.60 20.30 4.53
CA ARG A 315 -6.83 21.10 4.67
C ARG A 315 -8.00 20.26 5.18
N GLU A 316 -8.72 20.72 6.20
CA GLU A 316 -10.05 20.20 6.50
C GLU A 316 -11.02 20.70 5.44
N ILE A 317 -11.58 19.77 4.68
CA ILE A 317 -12.59 20.05 3.67
C ILE A 317 -13.88 19.41 4.18
N THR A 318 -14.85 20.24 4.59
CA THR A 318 -16.22 19.75 4.82
C THR A 318 -16.71 19.06 3.53
N MET A 319 -17.44 17.93 3.64
CA MET A 319 -17.88 17.17 2.46
C MET A 319 -18.59 18.02 1.38
N THR A 320 -19.24 19.12 1.76
CA THR A 320 -19.83 20.12 0.87
C THR A 320 -18.82 20.82 -0.04
N THR A 321 -17.57 20.99 0.41
CA THR A 321 -16.53 21.69 -0.35
C THR A 321 -15.81 20.74 -1.33
N ILE A 322 -15.72 19.42 -1.03
CA ILE A 322 -15.17 18.39 -1.95
C ILE A 322 -16.02 18.30 -3.24
N ALA A 323 -17.35 18.32 -3.12
CA ALA A 323 -18.25 18.31 -4.27
C ALA A 323 -18.03 19.54 -5.18
N SER A 324 -17.83 20.73 -4.60
CA SER A 324 -17.61 21.97 -5.35
C SER A 324 -16.26 22.02 -6.09
N HIS A 325 -15.23 21.33 -5.58
CA HIS A 325 -13.93 21.24 -6.22
C HIS A 325 -13.86 20.12 -7.28
N MET A 326 -14.51 18.96 -7.07
CA MET A 326 -14.63 17.94 -8.12
C MET A 326 -15.44 18.43 -9.33
N LEU A 327 -16.53 19.18 -9.11
CA LEU A 327 -17.33 19.79 -10.18
C LEU A 327 -16.58 20.86 -10.99
N LYS A 328 -15.47 21.41 -10.46
CA LYS A 328 -14.60 22.33 -11.21
C LYS A 328 -13.52 21.62 -12.02
N PHE A 329 -13.21 20.36 -11.73
CA PHE A 329 -12.24 19.56 -12.49
C PHE A 329 -12.86 18.78 -13.66
N THR A 330 -14.18 18.59 -13.69
CA THR A 330 -14.90 18.01 -14.85
C THR A 330 -15.47 19.05 -15.82
N GLY A 331 -15.18 20.34 -15.58
CA GLY A 331 -15.62 21.45 -16.41
C GLY A 331 -14.49 22.05 -17.25
N ARG A 332 -13.98 21.29 -18.22
CA ARG A 332 -13.42 21.78 -19.49
C ARG A 332 -13.22 20.63 -20.46
#